data_AF-B3JK76-F1
#
_entry.id   AF-B3JK76-F1
#
_cell.length_a   1.000
_cell.length_b   1.000
_cell.length_c   1.000
_cell.angle_alpha   90.00
_cell.angle_beta   90.00
_cell.angle_gamma   90.00
#
_symmetry.space_group_name_H-M   'P 1'
#
loop_
_entity.id
_entity.type
_entity.pdbx_description
1 polymer ?
#
loop_
_entity_poly.entity_id
_entity_poly.type
_entity_poly.pdbx_seq_one_letter_code
_entity_poly.pdbx_strand_id
1 'polypeptide(L)'
;MKEPCASKAINSISTIMNSIRIQSKVIGSVKNPNCKFTCLQVLQLLVLFPFFSVKNAANYSSSALCKLFTCDKDMFYRFMNDGNVNWRCIIYSVFRQLYSRVSRKTTAKSDVKCVIIDDTDLPKTGFKTEKIGKVFSHTQMKPILGFKAMFLCFTDGISQSILDLWEF
;
A
#
# COMPACT_ATOMS: atom_id res chain seq x y z
N MET A 1 -27.73 23.56 3.50
CA MET A 1 -26.99 23.47 2.21
C MET A 1 -26.15 22.19 2.26
N LYS A 2 -26.45 21.16 1.46
CA LYS A 2 -25.74 19.86 1.49
C LYS A 2 -24.41 20.04 0.74
N GLU A 3 -23.29 19.87 1.45
CA GLU A 3 -21.95 19.85 0.85
C GLU A 3 -21.85 18.71 -0.20
N PRO A 4 -21.21 18.93 -1.36
CA PRO A 4 -21.14 17.93 -2.42
C PRO A 4 -20.49 16.63 -1.94
N CYS A 5 -21.04 15.48 -2.36
CA CYS A 5 -20.56 14.16 -1.93
C CYS A 5 -19.06 13.96 -2.22
N ALA A 6 -18.57 14.51 -3.35
CA ALA A 6 -17.17 14.49 -3.72
C ALA A 6 -16.27 15.27 -2.75
N SER A 7 -16.69 16.46 -2.32
CA SER A 7 -15.94 17.27 -1.35
C SER A 7 -15.82 16.56 0.00
N LYS A 8 -16.89 15.91 0.47
CA LYS A 8 -16.86 15.09 1.70
C LYS A 8 -15.90 13.91 1.60
N ALA A 9 -15.87 13.23 0.45
CA ALA A 9 -14.97 12.10 0.21
C ALA A 9 -13.50 12.56 0.22
N ILE A 10 -13.18 13.65 -0.49
CA ILE A 10 -11.83 14.23 -0.52
C ILE A 10 -11.39 14.69 0.88
N ASN A 11 -12.28 15.34 1.63
CA ASN A 11 -12.00 15.78 3.00
C ASN A 11 -11.74 14.57 3.92
N SER A 12 -12.47 13.47 3.74
CA SER A 12 -12.27 12.23 4.50
C SER A 12 -10.93 11.58 4.16
N ILE A 13 -10.58 11.47 2.87
CA ILE A 13 -9.29 10.94 2.42
C ILE A 13 -8.15 11.81 2.95
N SER A 14 -8.25 13.13 2.82
CA SER A 14 -7.25 14.07 3.34
C SER A 14 -7.07 13.93 4.86
N THR A 15 -8.18 13.80 5.60
CA THR A 15 -8.14 13.58 7.05
C THR A 15 -7.42 12.28 7.40
N ILE A 16 -7.71 11.19 6.68
CA ILE A 16 -7.04 9.89 6.89
C ILE A 16 -5.56 9.99 6.54
N MET A 17 -5.21 10.57 5.40
CA MET A 17 -3.82 10.74 4.95
C MET A 17 -3.00 11.58 5.92
N ASN A 18 -3.57 12.65 6.46
CA ASN A 18 -2.92 13.49 7.48
C ASN A 18 -2.83 12.79 8.84
N SER A 19 -3.72 11.83 9.11
CA SER A 19 -3.70 11.04 10.34
C SER A 19 -2.62 9.96 10.31
N ILE A 20 -2.31 9.38 9.15
CA ILE A 20 -1.27 8.36 9.01
C ILE A 20 0.10 9.05 9.01
N ARG A 21 0.75 9.05 10.19
CA ARG A 21 2.07 9.65 10.38
C ARG A 21 3.15 8.61 10.16
N ILE A 22 3.79 8.62 9.01
CA ILE A 22 4.99 7.82 8.75
C ILE A 22 6.18 8.78 8.85
N GLN A 23 7.03 8.57 9.86
CA GLN A 23 8.22 9.41 10.01
C GLN A 23 9.21 9.08 8.90
N SER A 24 9.90 10.09 8.35
CA SER A 24 10.89 9.91 7.28
C SER A 24 11.96 8.87 7.63
N LYS A 25 12.40 8.82 8.89
CA LYS A 25 13.34 7.81 9.41
C LYS A 25 12.84 6.36 9.29
N VAL A 26 11.52 6.15 9.30
CA VAL A 26 10.91 4.82 9.16
C VAL A 26 10.97 4.34 7.71
N ILE A 27 11.01 5.27 6.76
CA ILE A 27 11.12 4.93 5.34
C ILE A 27 12.54 4.44 5.04
N GLY A 28 13.58 5.01 5.64
CA GLY A 28 14.98 4.58 5.45
C GLY A 28 15.65 5.11 4.18
N SER A 29 14.88 5.66 3.24
CA SER A 29 15.40 6.28 2.01
C SER A 29 15.75 7.75 2.19
N VAL A 30 16.91 8.16 1.65
CA VAL A 30 17.36 9.56 1.64
C VAL A 30 16.88 10.25 0.36
N LYS A 31 16.24 11.41 0.51
CA LYS A 31 15.78 12.22 -0.62
C LYS A 31 16.97 12.68 -1.46
N ASN A 32 16.94 12.41 -2.76
CA ASN A 32 17.92 12.99 -3.69
C ASN A 32 17.74 14.52 -3.77
N PRO A 33 18.82 15.34 -3.74
CA PRO A 33 18.74 16.80 -3.76
C PRO A 33 17.89 17.38 -4.89
N ASN A 34 17.90 16.72 -6.06
CA ASN A 34 17.19 17.17 -7.26
C ASN A 34 15.71 16.73 -7.31
N CYS A 35 15.26 15.92 -6.35
CA CYS A 35 13.86 15.51 -6.29
C CYS A 35 12.99 16.63 -5.70
N LYS A 36 11.89 16.98 -6.37
CA LYS A 36 10.91 17.93 -5.83
C LYS A 36 10.18 17.37 -4.61
N PHE A 37 9.81 16.09 -4.66
CA PHE A 37 9.05 15.41 -3.61
C PHE A 37 9.96 14.66 -2.63
N THR A 38 9.54 14.60 -1.37
CA THR A 38 10.13 13.74 -0.34
C THR A 38 9.65 12.30 -0.50
N CYS A 39 10.41 11.31 0.00
CA CYS A 39 10.01 9.91 -0.06
C CYS A 39 8.65 9.66 0.62
N LEU A 40 8.33 10.40 1.69
CA LEU A 40 7.01 10.35 2.34
C LEU A 40 5.90 10.82 1.40
N GLN A 41 6.10 11.91 0.65
CA GLN A 41 5.11 12.40 -0.31
C GLN A 41 4.93 11.41 -1.48
N VAL A 42 6.01 10.78 -1.94
CA VAL A 42 5.93 9.74 -2.97
C VAL A 42 5.10 8.55 -2.46
N LEU A 43 5.37 8.09 -1.24
CA LEU A 43 4.59 7.04 -0.59
C LEU A 43 3.11 7.43 -0.42
N GLN A 44 2.83 8.66 0.01
CA GLN A 44 1.46 9.16 0.14
C GLN A 44 0.73 9.20 -1.21
N LEU A 45 1.41 9.62 -2.28
CA LEU A 45 0.84 9.59 -3.63
C LEU A 45 0.56 8.16 -4.10
N LEU A 46 1.44 7.20 -3.81
CA LEU A 46 1.20 5.78 -4.10
C LEU A 46 -0.04 5.24 -3.39
N VAL A 47 -0.23 5.58 -2.11
CA VAL A 47 -1.43 5.20 -1.34
C VAL A 47 -2.70 5.81 -1.93
N LEU A 48 -2.62 6.96 -2.60
CA LEU A 48 -3.76 7.59 -3.28
C LEU A 48 -4.14 6.91 -4.59
N PHE A 49 -3.28 6.09 -5.21
CA PHE A 49 -3.55 5.51 -6.54
C PHE A 49 -4.90 4.78 -6.65
N PRO A 50 -5.27 3.89 -5.70
CA PRO A 50 -6.56 3.19 -5.76
C PRO A 50 -7.76 4.14 -5.69
N PHE A 51 -7.64 5.25 -4.95
CA PHE A 51 -8.72 6.23 -4.79
C PHE A 51 -8.95 7.10 -6.03
N PHE A 52 -7.97 7.17 -6.92
CA PHE A 52 -8.03 7.94 -8.17
C PHE A 52 -7.99 7.03 -9.42
N SER A 53 -8.29 5.74 -9.25
CA SER A 53 -8.33 4.75 -10.34
C SER A 53 -7.02 4.67 -11.13
N VAL A 54 -5.88 4.91 -10.49
CA VAL A 54 -4.55 4.77 -11.09
C VAL A 54 -4.07 3.34 -10.86
N LYS A 55 -3.96 2.55 -11.92
CA LYS A 55 -3.61 1.12 -11.81
C LYS A 55 -2.19 0.88 -11.32
N ASN A 56 -1.22 1.66 -11.80
CA ASN A 56 0.19 1.56 -11.45
C ASN A 56 0.93 2.84 -11.90
N ALA A 57 2.23 2.93 -11.58
CA ALA A 57 3.07 4.06 -11.93
C ALA A 57 3.12 4.35 -13.45
N ALA A 58 3.04 3.34 -14.31
CA ALA A 58 3.02 3.55 -15.77
C ALA A 58 1.79 4.35 -16.22
N ASN A 59 0.66 4.19 -15.53
CA ASN A 59 -0.58 4.91 -15.82
C ASN A 59 -0.69 6.27 -15.11
N TYR A 60 0.33 6.66 -14.34
CA TYR A 60 0.29 7.90 -13.56
C TYR A 60 0.19 9.14 -14.45
N SER A 61 1.00 9.22 -15.51
CA SER A 61 1.08 10.41 -16.37
C SER A 61 -0.25 10.80 -17.03
N SER A 62 -1.13 9.83 -17.28
CA SER A 62 -2.47 10.04 -17.84
C SER A 62 -3.56 10.28 -16.78
N SER A 63 -3.23 10.25 -15.50
CA SER A 63 -4.21 10.29 -14.40
C SER A 63 -4.59 11.70 -13.95
N ALA A 64 -5.71 11.80 -13.23
CA ALA A 64 -6.09 13.03 -12.54
C ALA A 64 -5.06 13.47 -11.49
N LEU A 65 -4.38 12.52 -10.84
CA LEU A 65 -3.33 12.83 -9.86
C LEU A 65 -2.14 13.55 -10.49
N CYS A 66 -1.74 13.21 -11.72
CA CYS A 66 -0.64 13.90 -12.41
C CYS A 66 -1.00 15.36 -12.75
N LYS A 67 -2.29 15.65 -12.98
CA LYS A 67 -2.77 17.03 -13.19
C LYS A 67 -2.69 17.86 -11.91
N LEU A 68 -2.88 17.23 -10.75
CA LEU A 68 -2.84 17.88 -9.44
C LEU A 68 -1.40 17.99 -8.89
N PHE A 69 -0.58 16.98 -9.14
CA PHE A 69 0.80 16.89 -8.67
C PHE A 69 1.71 16.63 -9.86
N THR A 70 2.39 17.67 -10.35
CA THR A 70 3.26 17.54 -11.51
C THR A 70 4.56 16.82 -11.14
N CYS A 71 4.60 15.50 -11.36
CA CYS A 71 5.80 14.67 -11.24
C CYS A 71 5.83 13.55 -12.31
N ASP A 72 7.02 12.99 -12.52
CA ASP A 72 7.20 11.90 -13.47
C ASP A 72 7.00 10.54 -12.80
N LYS A 73 6.53 9.55 -13.58
CA LYS A 73 6.37 8.16 -13.16
C LYS A 73 7.68 7.55 -12.65
N ASP A 74 8.82 8.02 -13.18
CA ASP A 74 10.16 7.55 -12.82
C ASP A 74 10.48 7.76 -11.33
N MET A 75 9.88 8.77 -10.71
CA MET A 75 9.98 8.99 -9.27
C MET A 75 9.43 7.81 -8.47
N PHE A 76 8.30 7.24 -8.89
CA PHE A 76 7.70 6.08 -8.23
C PHE A 76 8.55 4.83 -8.43
N TYR A 77 9.07 4.61 -9.64
CA TYR A 77 9.95 3.47 -9.89
C TYR A 77 11.23 3.54 -9.06
N ARG A 78 11.86 4.72 -8.99
CA ARG A 78 13.05 4.91 -8.15
C ARG A 78 12.76 4.66 -6.68
N PHE A 79 11.62 5.13 -6.17
CA PHE A 79 11.21 4.88 -4.78
C PHE A 79 10.89 3.41 -4.51
N MET A 80 10.14 2.74 -5.38
CA MET A 80 9.76 1.33 -5.21
C MET A 80 10.97 0.39 -5.33
N ASN A 81 11.95 0.75 -6.15
CA ASN A 81 13.17 -0.03 -6.38
C ASN A 81 14.32 0.32 -5.41
N ASP A 82 14.14 1.26 -4.49
CA ASP A 82 15.16 1.60 -3.49
C ASP A 82 15.20 0.54 -2.39
N GLY A 83 16.25 -0.29 -2.41
CA GLY A 83 16.46 -1.36 -1.43
C GLY A 83 16.67 -0.87 0.02
N ASN A 84 16.88 0.43 0.22
CA ASN A 84 16.96 1.02 1.57
C ASN A 84 15.57 1.32 2.15
N VAL A 85 14.49 1.19 1.36
CA VAL A 85 13.14 1.42 1.86
C VAL A 85 12.72 0.28 2.78
N ASN A 86 12.50 0.59 4.06
CA ASN A 86 12.06 -0.40 5.04
C ASN A 86 10.54 -0.62 4.98
N TRP A 87 10.10 -1.41 3.99
CA TRP A 87 8.69 -1.73 3.76
C TRP A 87 7.99 -2.33 4.98
N ARG A 88 8.66 -3.22 5.72
CA ARG A 88 8.10 -3.84 6.93
C ARG A 88 7.83 -2.82 8.02
N CYS A 89 8.79 -1.93 8.30
CA CYS A 89 8.57 -0.88 9.30
C CYS A 89 7.46 0.11 8.87
N ILE A 90 7.32 0.40 7.58
CA ILE A 90 6.19 1.17 7.04
C ILE A 90 4.88 0.46 7.34
N ILE A 91 4.74 -0.82 6.96
CA ILE A 91 3.52 -1.63 7.18
C ILE A 91 3.17 -1.67 8.68
N TYR A 92 4.12 -2.00 9.56
CA TYR A 92 3.88 -2.04 11.00
C TYR A 92 3.53 -0.67 11.59
N SER A 93 4.09 0.42 11.06
CA SER A 93 3.73 1.78 11.48
C SER A 93 2.28 2.12 11.12
N VAL A 94 1.86 1.78 9.91
CA VAL A 94 0.47 1.98 9.45
C VAL A 94 -0.48 1.10 10.25
N PHE A 95 -0.17 -0.19 10.39
CA PHE A 95 -0.97 -1.14 11.15
C PHE A 95 -1.20 -0.67 12.59
N ARG A 96 -0.16 -0.31 13.34
CA ARG A 96 -0.28 0.17 14.73
C ARG A 96 -1.18 1.40 14.84
N GLN A 97 -1.08 2.31 13.89
CA GLN A 97 -1.90 3.53 13.87
C GLN A 97 -3.36 3.23 13.55
N LEU A 98 -3.64 2.35 12.60
CA LEU A 98 -4.99 1.90 12.28
C LEU A 98 -5.60 1.14 13.46
N TYR A 99 -4.87 0.16 14.00
CA TYR A 99 -5.29 -0.62 15.16
C TYR A 99 -5.61 0.26 16.36
N SER A 100 -4.73 1.21 16.71
CA SER A 100 -4.98 2.14 17.83
C SER A 100 -6.20 3.03 17.60
N ARG A 101 -6.53 3.38 16.36
CA ARG A 101 -7.69 4.23 16.06
C ARG A 101 -8.98 3.44 16.10
N VAL A 102 -9.00 2.26 15.48
CA VAL A 102 -10.15 1.36 15.51
C VAL A 102 -10.45 0.96 16.95
N SER A 103 -9.44 0.52 17.71
CA SER A 103 -9.60 0.13 19.11
C SER A 103 -10.16 1.23 20.03
N ARG A 104 -9.95 2.52 19.69
CA ARG A 104 -10.52 3.66 20.45
C ARG A 104 -11.95 4.02 20.04
N LYS A 105 -12.33 3.74 18.78
CA LYS A 105 -13.65 4.08 18.22
C LYS A 105 -14.67 2.97 18.42
N THR A 106 -14.22 1.72 18.46
CA THR A 106 -15.08 0.58 18.63
C THR A 106 -15.46 0.45 20.11
N THR A 107 -16.71 0.79 20.43
CA THR A 107 -17.32 0.55 21.76
C THR A 107 -17.77 -0.90 21.93
N ALA A 108 -17.90 -1.63 20.83
CA ALA A 108 -18.19 -3.05 20.83
C ALA A 108 -16.95 -3.84 21.28
N LYS A 109 -17.05 -4.51 22.44
CA LYS A 109 -16.16 -5.63 22.76
C LYS A 109 -16.47 -6.76 21.79
N SER A 110 -15.83 -6.75 20.62
CA SER A 110 -15.71 -7.99 19.84
C SER A 110 -14.73 -8.88 20.59
N ASP A 111 -15.22 -10.01 21.11
CA ASP A 111 -14.43 -10.93 21.92
C ASP A 111 -13.45 -11.76 21.07
N VAL A 112 -13.65 -11.84 19.75
CA VAL A 112 -12.81 -12.66 18.87
C VAL A 112 -11.89 -11.76 18.06
N LYS A 113 -10.62 -11.73 18.47
CA LYS A 113 -9.50 -11.21 17.69
C LYS A 113 -8.73 -12.38 17.14
N CYS A 114 -8.47 -12.41 15.84
CA CYS A 114 -7.67 -13.46 15.25
C CYS A 114 -6.67 -12.93 14.24
N VAL A 115 -5.65 -13.76 13.99
CA VAL A 115 -4.66 -13.55 12.97
C VAL A 115 -4.88 -14.62 11.91
N ILE A 116 -5.06 -14.19 10.67
CA ILE A 116 -5.32 -15.03 9.50
C ILE A 116 -4.02 -15.10 8.71
N ILE A 117 -3.62 -16.32 8.36
CA ILE A 117 -2.52 -16.59 7.45
C ILE A 117 -3.13 -17.18 6.19
N ASP A 118 -2.92 -16.53 5.05
CA ASP A 118 -3.44 -16.98 3.77
C ASP A 118 -2.42 -16.71 2.66
N ASP A 119 -2.28 -17.63 1.72
CA ASP A 119 -1.32 -17.57 0.63
C ASP A 119 -1.99 -17.25 -0.71
N THR A 120 -1.67 -16.08 -1.27
CA THR A 120 -2.20 -15.63 -2.56
C THR A 120 -1.18 -15.81 -3.67
N ASP A 121 -1.66 -16.30 -4.81
CA ASP A 121 -0.87 -16.41 -6.04
C ASP A 121 -0.65 -15.01 -6.65
N LEU A 122 0.60 -14.61 -6.89
CA LEU A 122 0.99 -13.37 -7.55
C LEU A 122 1.50 -13.66 -8.98
N PRO A 123 0.60 -13.78 -9.97
CA PRO A 123 1.00 -14.06 -11.34
C PRO A 123 1.83 -12.90 -11.90
N LYS A 124 2.90 -13.26 -12.62
CA LYS A 124 3.75 -12.30 -13.34
C LYS A 124 3.73 -12.61 -14.83
N THR A 125 4.02 -11.58 -15.61
CA THR A 125 4.16 -11.67 -17.06
C THR A 125 5.55 -11.20 -17.46
N GLY A 126 6.16 -11.89 -18.43
CA GLY A 126 7.47 -11.54 -18.99
C GLY A 126 8.61 -12.46 -18.54
N PHE A 127 9.72 -12.38 -19.29
CA PHE A 127 10.89 -13.25 -19.13
C PHE A 127 12.12 -12.52 -18.53
N LYS A 128 11.99 -11.23 -18.22
CA LYS A 128 13.11 -10.38 -17.77
C LYS A 128 13.25 -10.29 -16.25
N THR A 129 12.37 -10.93 -15.50
CA THR A 129 12.49 -11.00 -14.04
C THR A 129 13.50 -12.09 -13.70
N GLU A 130 14.68 -11.69 -13.25
CA GLU A 130 15.70 -12.64 -12.81
C GLU A 130 15.17 -13.49 -11.64
N LYS A 131 15.52 -14.78 -11.63
CA LYS A 131 15.15 -15.75 -10.58
C LYS A 131 13.63 -15.98 -10.39
N ILE A 132 12.80 -15.66 -11.39
CA ILE A 132 11.37 -16.00 -11.36
C ILE A 132 11.15 -17.48 -11.71
N GLY A 133 10.36 -18.17 -10.89
CA GLY A 133 9.99 -19.57 -11.08
C GLY A 133 8.51 -19.75 -11.48
N LYS A 134 8.13 -21.01 -11.72
CA LYS A 134 6.72 -21.39 -11.79
C LYS A 134 6.28 -21.88 -10.41
N VAL A 135 5.17 -21.35 -9.92
CA VAL A 135 4.49 -21.79 -8.69
C VAL A 135 3.25 -22.57 -9.09
N PHE A 136 2.94 -23.66 -8.41
CA PHE A 136 1.70 -24.40 -8.66
C PHE A 136 0.52 -23.64 -8.03
N SER A 137 -0.43 -23.20 -8.87
CA SER A 137 -1.68 -22.58 -8.42
C SER A 137 -2.71 -23.66 -8.15
N HIS A 138 -3.13 -23.79 -6.89
CA HIS A 138 -4.24 -24.67 -6.51
C HIS A 138 -5.59 -24.15 -7.02
N THR A 139 -5.74 -22.83 -7.20
CA THR A 139 -6.97 -22.24 -7.75
C THR A 139 -7.13 -22.51 -9.24
N GLN A 140 -6.05 -22.40 -10.02
CA GLN A 140 -6.07 -22.64 -11.47
C GLN A 140 -5.73 -24.08 -11.84
N MET A 141 -5.38 -24.91 -10.85
CA MET A 141 -4.91 -26.30 -11.00
C MET A 141 -3.78 -26.44 -12.03
N LYS A 142 -2.86 -25.47 -12.08
CA LYS A 142 -1.73 -25.46 -13.02
C LYS A 142 -0.53 -24.66 -12.51
N PRO A 143 0.69 -24.95 -12.99
CA PRO A 143 1.85 -24.09 -12.77
C PRO A 143 1.67 -22.72 -13.45
N ILE A 144 1.81 -21.64 -12.68
CA ILE A 144 1.79 -20.25 -13.16
C ILE A 144 3.17 -19.61 -12.97
N LEU A 145 3.55 -18.72 -13.88
CA LEU A 145 4.76 -17.91 -13.69
C LEU A 145 4.47 -16.80 -12.68
N GLY A 146 5.22 -16.73 -11.58
CA GLY A 146 4.92 -15.76 -10.52
C GLY A 146 5.56 -16.13 -9.19
N PHE A 147 5.02 -15.50 -8.13
CA PHE A 147 5.41 -15.74 -6.75
C PHE A 147 4.18 -16.18 -5.94
N LYS A 148 4.40 -16.77 -4.77
CA LYS A 148 3.37 -16.93 -3.76
C LYS A 148 3.61 -15.90 -2.67
N ALA A 149 2.55 -15.24 -2.27
CA ALA A 149 2.59 -14.23 -1.22
C ALA A 149 1.79 -14.72 -0.02
N MET A 150 2.46 -14.86 1.11
CA MET A 150 1.83 -15.18 2.39
C MET A 150 1.48 -13.89 3.11
N PHE A 151 0.19 -13.67 3.30
CA PHE A 151 -0.35 -12.51 3.99
C PHE A 151 -0.68 -12.87 5.43
N LEU A 152 -0.19 -12.06 6.36
CA LEU A 152 -0.59 -12.10 7.76
C LEU A 152 -1.59 -10.97 7.97
N CYS A 153 -2.86 -11.29 8.18
CA CYS A 153 -3.92 -10.32 8.43
C CYS A 153 -4.40 -10.40 9.87
N PHE A 154 -4.63 -9.25 10.50
CA PHE A 154 -5.33 -9.18 11.79
C PHE A 154 -6.78 -8.80 11.56
N THR A 155 -7.70 -9.44 12.27
CA THR A 155 -9.11 -9.06 12.31
C THR A 155 -9.62 -8.99 13.75
N ASP A 156 -10.45 -7.99 14.02
CA ASP A 156 -11.22 -7.87 15.26
C ASP A 156 -12.69 -8.26 15.06
N GLY A 157 -13.02 -8.97 13.97
CA GLY A 157 -14.38 -9.37 13.63
C GLY A 157 -15.23 -8.27 12.97
N ILE A 158 -14.76 -7.03 12.95
CA ILE A 158 -15.43 -5.89 12.28
C ILE A 158 -14.56 -5.35 11.15
N SER A 159 -13.26 -5.22 11.41
CA SER A 159 -12.26 -4.68 10.52
C SER A 159 -11.13 -5.68 10.32
N GLN A 160 -10.57 -5.70 9.11
CA GLN A 160 -9.42 -6.52 8.77
C GLN A 160 -8.31 -5.62 8.22
N SER A 161 -7.08 -5.88 8.63
CA SER A 161 -5.91 -5.12 8.18
C SER A 161 -4.72 -6.04 8.01
N ILE A 162 -3.88 -5.74 7.02
CA ILE A 162 -2.61 -6.45 6.80
C ILE A 162 -1.66 -6.09 7.95
N LEU A 163 -1.11 -7.12 8.58
CA LEU A 163 -0.09 -7.02 9.62
C LEU A 163 1.31 -7.20 9.02
N ASP A 164 1.50 -8.19 8.14
CA ASP A 164 2.79 -8.48 7.49
C ASP A 164 2.61 -9.22 6.16
N LEU A 165 3.69 -9.29 5.36
CA LEU A 165 3.73 -9.96 4.05
C LEU A 165 5.09 -10.61 3.80
N TRP A 166 5.06 -11.81 3.21
CA TRP A 166 6.22 -12.55 2.74
C TRP A 166 6.00 -13.02 1.30
N GLU A 167 6.96 -12.78 0.41
CA GLU A 167 6.96 -13.27 -0.97
C GLU A 167 7.99 -14.38 -1.12
N PHE A 168 7.63 -15.50 -1.78
CA PHE A 168 8.50 -16.65 -2.04
C PHE A 168 8.16 -17.36 -3.36
#